data_AF-A0A7J2SNS0-F1
#
_entry.id   AF-A0A7J2SNS0-F1
#
_cell.length_a   1.000
_cell.length_b   1.000
_cell.length_c   1.000
_cell.angle_alpha   90.00
_cell.angle_beta   90.00
_cell.angle_gamma   90.00
#
_symmetry.space_group_name_H-M   'P 1'
#
loop_
_entity.id
_entity.type
_entity.pdbx_description
1 polymer ?
#
loop_
_entity_poly.entity_id
_entity_poly.type
_entity_poly.pdbx_seq_one_letter_code
_entity_poly.pdbx_strand_id
1 'polypeptide(L)'
;MKKGVAFLHGVGIFGHNNITQAQLIKVFDQKHEGFNILGLDGNDNIVFEKKDDVHYATVGKIIEKTLEKKMDMKVAVTTRSMNTLKRIISRYG
;
A
#
# COMPACT_ATOMS: atom_id res chain seq x y z
N MET A 1 -0.96 9.23 15.00
CA MET A 1 -0.69 8.70 13.63
C MET A 1 -0.02 7.34 13.74
N LYS A 2 -0.51 6.34 13.00
CA LYS A 2 -0.03 4.94 13.05
C LYS A 2 0.52 4.51 11.70
N LYS A 3 1.68 3.85 11.70
CA LYS A 3 2.33 3.33 10.48
C LYS A 3 1.80 1.96 10.05
N GLY A 4 1.83 1.69 8.76
CA GLY A 4 1.46 0.42 8.15
C GLY A 4 2.14 0.19 6.82
N VAL A 5 1.96 -1.03 6.31
CA VAL A 5 2.38 -1.43 4.97
C VAL A 5 1.17 -2.01 4.24
N ALA A 6 0.99 -1.63 2.99
CA ALA A 6 0.02 -2.20 2.06
C ALA A 6 0.78 -3.05 1.04
N PHE A 7 0.34 -4.30 0.87
CA PHE A 7 0.88 -5.29 -0.06
C PHE A 7 -0.07 -5.38 -1.25
N LEU A 8 0.41 -5.04 -2.44
CA LEU A 8 -0.29 -5.15 -3.71
C LEU A 8 -0.12 -6.58 -4.26
N HIS A 9 -1.22 -7.26 -4.53
CA HIS A 9 -1.17 -8.67 -4.96
C HIS A 9 -0.93 -8.80 -6.47
N GLY A 10 -0.04 -9.70 -6.87
CA GLY A 10 0.10 -10.09 -8.28
C GLY A 10 0.67 -8.99 -9.18
N VAL A 11 1.40 -8.03 -8.61
CA VAL A 11 2.13 -7.00 -9.37
C VAL A 11 3.48 -7.56 -9.82
N GLY A 12 3.81 -7.39 -11.10
CA GLY A 12 5.10 -7.82 -11.66
C GLY A 12 5.26 -9.33 -11.82
N ILE A 13 4.17 -10.11 -11.68
CA ILE A 13 4.18 -11.57 -11.84
C ILE A 13 3.87 -11.91 -13.30
N PHE A 14 4.79 -12.64 -13.96
CA PHE A 14 4.66 -13.12 -15.35
C PHE A 14 4.34 -12.02 -16.39
N GLY A 15 4.78 -10.79 -16.14
CA GLY A 15 4.55 -9.65 -17.05
C GLY A 15 3.14 -9.07 -17.00
N HIS A 16 2.26 -9.58 -16.13
CA HIS A 16 0.96 -9.00 -15.87
C HIS A 16 1.03 -7.96 -14.74
N ASN A 17 0.14 -6.97 -14.79
CA ASN A 17 0.07 -5.90 -13.79
C ASN A 17 1.42 -5.21 -13.54
N ASN A 18 2.20 -4.99 -14.61
CA ASN A 18 3.49 -4.33 -14.50
C ASN A 18 3.30 -2.87 -14.13
N ILE A 19 3.56 -2.56 -12.86
CA ILE A 19 3.63 -1.21 -12.34
C ILE A 19 5.08 -0.95 -11.93
N THR A 20 5.63 0.15 -12.41
CA THR A 20 6.92 0.67 -11.93
C THR A 20 6.73 1.52 -10.69
N GLN A 21 7.74 1.55 -9.82
CA GLN A 21 7.78 2.45 -8.67
C GLN A 21 7.49 3.92 -9.05
N ALA A 22 7.99 4.39 -10.18
CA ALA A 22 7.74 5.74 -10.68
C ALA A 22 6.26 6.00 -11.00
N GLN A 23 5.54 5.00 -11.54
CA GLN A 23 4.10 5.10 -11.76
C GLN A 23 3.33 5.15 -10.44
N LEU A 24 3.70 4.30 -9.45
CA LEU A 24 3.08 4.34 -8.13
C LEU A 24 3.25 5.70 -7.46
N ILE A 25 4.47 6.29 -7.53
CA ILE A 25 4.72 7.64 -6.99
C ILE A 25 3.77 8.64 -7.64
N LYS A 26 3.67 8.67 -8.97
CA LYS A 26 2.75 9.60 -9.68
C LYS A 26 1.29 9.42 -9.29
N VAL A 27 0.84 8.19 -9.09
CA VAL A 27 -0.54 7.88 -8.69
C VAL A 27 -0.85 8.43 -7.30
N PHE A 28 0.12 8.34 -6.40
CA PHE A 28 0.00 8.65 -4.98
C PHE A 28 0.72 9.95 -4.56
N ASP A 29 1.11 10.79 -5.51
CA ASP A 29 1.77 12.09 -5.29
C ASP A 29 0.85 13.12 -4.59
N GLN A 30 -0.41 12.76 -4.36
CA GLN A 30 -1.41 13.60 -3.72
C GLN A 30 -1.62 13.18 -2.27
N LYS A 31 -1.73 14.16 -1.37
CA LYS A 31 -2.14 13.90 0.01
C LYS A 31 -3.57 13.37 0.02
N HIS A 32 -3.76 12.23 0.68
CA HIS A 32 -5.09 11.68 0.93
C HIS A 32 -5.58 12.14 2.29
N GLU A 33 -6.88 12.41 2.39
CA GLU A 33 -7.48 12.71 3.68
C GLU A 33 -7.48 11.44 4.54
N GLY A 34 -6.74 11.47 5.65
CA GLY A 34 -6.73 10.38 6.63
C GLY A 34 -5.52 9.45 6.56
N PHE A 35 -4.72 9.49 5.50
CA PHE A 35 -3.43 8.77 5.43
C PHE A 35 -2.45 9.43 4.45
N ASN A 36 -1.16 9.24 4.70
CA ASN A 36 -0.08 9.69 3.83
C ASN A 36 0.80 8.50 3.44
N ILE A 37 1.25 8.48 2.19
CA ILE A 37 2.26 7.52 1.74
C ILE A 37 3.63 8.08 2.11
N LEU A 38 4.42 7.25 2.79
CA LEU A 38 5.76 7.59 3.27
C LEU A 38 6.84 7.14 2.29
N GLY A 39 6.58 6.07 1.53
CA GLY A 39 7.52 5.50 0.59
C GLY A 39 7.02 4.20 -0.01
N LEU A 40 7.81 3.66 -0.91
CA LEU A 40 7.57 2.39 -1.58
C LEU A 40 8.77 1.48 -1.34
N ASP A 41 8.51 0.19 -1.16
CA ASP A 41 9.53 -0.86 -1.09
C ASP A 41 9.26 -1.86 -2.21
N GLY A 42 10.10 -1.84 -3.25
CA GLY A 42 9.80 -2.50 -4.51
C GLY A 42 8.61 -1.88 -5.25
N ASN A 43 7.93 -2.71 -6.05
CA ASN A 43 6.79 -2.29 -6.88
C ASN A 43 5.43 -2.73 -6.29
N ASP A 44 5.45 -3.46 -5.18
CA ASP A 44 4.29 -4.12 -4.59
C ASP A 44 4.02 -3.68 -3.13
N ASN A 45 4.96 -2.98 -2.48
CA ASN A 45 4.76 -2.56 -1.08
C ASN A 45 4.70 -1.03 -0.96
N ILE A 46 3.61 -0.56 -0.35
CA ILE A 46 3.38 0.85 -0.06
C ILE A 46 3.45 1.06 1.45
N VAL A 47 4.41 1.86 1.90
CA VAL A 47 4.55 2.25 3.30
C VAL A 47 3.75 3.52 3.53
N PHE A 48 2.92 3.52 4.59
CA PHE A 48 2.05 4.64 4.88
C PHE A 48 1.94 4.93 6.38
N GLU A 49 1.43 6.11 6.69
CA GLU A 49 0.89 6.48 7.99
C GLU A 49 -0.57 6.87 7.85
N LYS A 50 -1.37 6.56 8.86
CA LYS A 50 -2.80 6.92 8.92
C LYS A 50 -3.13 7.65 10.20
N LYS A 51 -4.22 8.43 10.18
CA LYS A 51 -4.85 8.95 11.40
C LYS A 51 -5.32 7.80 12.30
N ASP A 52 -5.55 8.10 13.57
CA ASP A 52 -5.77 7.07 14.58
C ASP A 52 -7.15 6.40 14.46
N ASP A 53 -8.14 7.15 13.97
CA ASP A 53 -9.54 6.79 13.67
C ASP A 53 -9.73 6.03 12.35
N VAL A 54 -8.78 6.09 11.42
CA VAL A 54 -8.86 5.37 10.14
C VAL A 54 -8.51 3.88 10.33
N HIS A 55 -9.29 2.95 9.81
CA HIS A 55 -8.92 1.52 9.83
C HIS A 55 -7.90 1.18 8.74
N TYR A 56 -7.00 0.22 9.01
CA TYR A 56 -6.02 -0.25 8.03
C TYR A 56 -6.69 -0.80 6.76
N ALA A 57 -7.82 -1.50 6.88
CA ALA A 57 -8.58 -2.01 5.74
C ALA A 57 -9.12 -0.86 4.86
N THR A 58 -9.51 0.27 5.45
CA THR A 58 -9.94 1.47 4.71
C THR A 58 -8.82 2.00 3.83
N VAL A 59 -7.59 2.06 4.35
CA VAL A 59 -6.42 2.46 3.55
C VAL A 59 -6.23 1.53 2.35
N GLY A 60 -6.30 0.22 2.57
CA GLY A 60 -6.22 -0.78 1.49
C GLY A 60 -7.26 -0.54 0.40
N LYS A 61 -8.53 -0.36 0.79
CA LYS A 61 -9.64 -0.07 -0.15
C LYS A 61 -9.44 1.23 -0.93
N ILE A 62 -8.85 2.27 -0.32
CA ILE A 62 -8.56 3.53 -1.04
C ILE A 62 -7.45 3.31 -2.07
N ILE A 63 -6.41 2.55 -1.73
CA ILE A 63 -5.33 2.20 -2.65
C ILE A 63 -5.88 1.40 -3.84
N GLU A 64 -6.68 0.34 -3.59
CA GLU A 64 -7.35 -0.45 -4.63
C GLU A 64 -8.12 0.44 -5.62
N LYS A 65 -9.03 1.28 -5.10
CA LYS A 65 -9.84 2.18 -5.92
C LYS A 65 -9.01 3.21 -6.68
N THR A 66 -7.90 3.66 -6.10
CA THR A 66 -7.03 4.64 -6.72
C THR A 66 -6.28 4.03 -7.90
N LEU A 67 -5.79 2.80 -7.76
CA LEU A 67 -5.15 2.05 -8.85
C LEU A 67 -6.16 1.72 -9.95
N GLU A 68 -7.37 1.28 -9.61
CA GLU A 68 -8.43 1.05 -10.58
C GLU A 68 -8.77 2.33 -11.35
N LYS A 69 -8.95 3.46 -10.65
CA LYS A 69 -9.33 4.72 -11.30
C LYS A 69 -8.22 5.36 -12.13
N LYS A 70 -6.98 5.35 -11.65
CA LYS A 70 -5.86 6.07 -12.28
C LYS A 70 -5.07 5.21 -13.27
N MET A 71 -5.16 3.89 -13.18
CA MET A 71 -4.36 2.97 -14.00
C MET A 71 -5.19 1.87 -14.68
N ASP A 72 -6.51 1.81 -14.48
CA ASP A 72 -7.38 0.70 -14.94
C ASP A 72 -6.92 -0.67 -14.43
N MET A 73 -6.34 -0.69 -13.22
CA MET A 73 -5.74 -1.88 -12.63
C MET A 73 -6.53 -2.37 -11.42
N LYS A 74 -7.06 -3.59 -11.54
CA LYS A 74 -7.75 -4.29 -10.44
C LYS A 74 -6.75 -5.17 -9.69
N VAL A 75 -6.20 -4.61 -8.62
CA VAL A 75 -5.23 -5.28 -7.75
C VAL A 75 -5.81 -5.37 -6.36
N ALA A 76 -5.79 -6.58 -5.77
CA ALA A 76 -6.18 -6.75 -4.37
C ALA A 76 -5.08 -6.23 -3.44
N VAL A 77 -5.46 -5.59 -2.33
CA VAL A 77 -4.51 -4.98 -1.39
C VAL A 77 -4.74 -5.47 0.03
N THR A 78 -3.70 -6.04 0.62
CA THR A 78 -3.69 -6.39 2.04
C THR A 78 -2.92 -5.36 2.83
N THR A 79 -3.48 -4.86 3.93
CA THR A 79 -2.77 -3.94 4.84
C THR A 79 -2.45 -4.60 6.18
N ARG A 80 -1.30 -4.22 6.75
CA ARG A 80 -0.88 -4.63 8.10
C ARG A 80 -0.29 -3.44 8.86
N SER A 81 -0.46 -3.46 10.17
CA SER A 81 0.22 -2.51 11.05
C SER A 81 1.71 -2.82 11.13
N MET A 82 2.53 -1.78 11.27
CA MET A 82 3.98 -1.97 11.47
C MET A 82 4.27 -2.80 12.72
N ASN A 83 3.46 -2.66 13.78
CA ASN A 83 3.58 -3.47 15.00
C ASN A 83 3.33 -4.95 14.75
N THR A 84 2.42 -5.31 13.83
CA THR A 84 2.20 -6.71 13.46
C THR A 84 3.42 -7.29 12.77
N LEU A 85 4.01 -6.56 11.83
CA LEU A 85 5.24 -6.98 11.14
C LEU A 85 6.39 -7.15 12.12
N LYS A 86 6.64 -6.15 12.98
CA LYS A 86 7.67 -6.22 14.03
C LYS A 86 7.49 -7.42 14.95
N ARG A 87 6.25 -7.71 15.37
CA ARG A 87 5.94 -8.87 16.21
C ARG A 87 6.21 -10.19 15.50
N ILE A 88 5.90 -10.30 14.20
CA ILE A 88 6.17 -11.50 13.40
C ILE A 88 7.67 -11.70 13.26
N ILE A 89 8.41 -10.65 12.86
CA ILE A 89 9.87 -10.70 12.72
C ILE A 89 10.52 -11.09 14.06
N SER A 90 10.16 -10.43 15.16
CA SER A 90 10.69 -10.75 16.48
C SER A 90 10.42 -12.19 16.94
N ARG A 91 9.42 -12.88 16.37
CA ARG A 91 9.07 -14.25 16.75
C ARG A 91 9.70 -15.30 15.83
N TYR A 92 9.96 -14.96 14.56
CA TYR A 92 10.29 -15.95 13.53
C TYR A 92 11.43 -15.55 12.57
N GLY A 93 11.99 -14.35 12.68
CA GLY A 93 13.13 -13.86 11.89
C GLY A 93 14.40 -13.87 12.70
#